data_AF-A9ZRD1-F1
#
_entry.id   AF-A9ZRD1-F1
#
_cell.length_a   1.000
_cell.length_b   1.000
_cell.length_c   1.000
_cell.angle_alpha   90.00
_cell.angle_beta   90.00
_cell.angle_gamma   90.00
#
_symmetry.space_group_name_H-M   'P 1'
#
loop_
_entity.id
_entity.type
_entity.pdbx_description
1 polymer ?
#
loop_
_entity_poly.entity_id
_entity_poly.type
_entity_poly.pdbx_seq_one_letter_code
_entity_poly.pdbx_strand_id
1 'polypeptide(L)'
;GSPGPGIRFRPEDKTNFTLMLKAVRERLDALSRTNRRRKTDRYTLSIATAGGRYFERTEMDRLHVYVDWINMMTYDFFTSGSKTTGHHAALFPSADAMTTQHLAAGIPARKLVIGVPF
;
A
#
# COMPACT_ATOMS: atom_id res chain seq x y z
N GLY A 1 -5.20 13.43 1.86
CA GLY A 1 -5.97 12.30 2.38
C GLY A 1 -7.22 12.07 1.55
N SER A 2 -7.91 10.95 1.79
CA SER A 2 -9.20 10.62 1.17
C SER A 2 -10.30 10.64 2.24
N PRO A 3 -11.53 11.05 1.89
CA PRO A 3 -12.66 10.93 2.81
C PRO A 3 -12.95 9.47 3.13
N GLY A 4 -13.18 9.18 4.41
CA GLY A 4 -13.66 7.88 4.91
C GLY A 4 -14.70 8.08 6.02
N PRO A 5 -15.47 7.04 6.38
CA PRO A 5 -16.56 7.16 7.37
C PRO A 5 -16.02 7.62 8.74
N GLY A 6 -16.27 8.88 9.10
CA GLY A 6 -15.82 9.46 10.37
C GLY A 6 -14.31 9.68 10.50
N ILE A 7 -13.53 9.48 9.43
CA ILE A 7 -12.07 9.63 9.48
C ILE A 7 -11.68 11.02 8.97
N ARG A 8 -11.04 11.80 9.85
CA ARG A 8 -10.45 13.09 9.49
C ARG A 8 -9.33 12.88 8.48
N PHE A 9 -9.37 13.64 7.39
CA PHE A 9 -8.33 13.67 6.36
C PHE A 9 -7.95 15.11 6.03
N ARG A 10 -6.73 15.34 5.56
CA ARG A 10 -6.23 16.66 5.16
C ARG A 10 -5.37 16.57 3.90
N PRO A 11 -5.16 17.66 3.15
CA PRO A 11 -4.27 17.65 1.98
C PRO A 11 -2.86 17.16 2.32
N GLU A 12 -2.34 17.52 3.49
CA GLU A 12 -0.97 17.21 3.93
C GLU A 12 -0.73 15.72 4.15
N ASP A 13 -1.79 14.90 4.30
CA ASP A 13 -1.64 13.45 4.49
C ASP A 13 -0.84 12.79 3.36
N LYS A 14 -0.88 13.36 2.14
CA LYS A 14 -0.13 12.82 1.00
C LYS A 14 1.36 12.75 1.28
N THR A 15 1.93 13.88 1.73
CA THR A 15 3.35 14.01 2.04
C THR A 15 3.65 13.45 3.44
N ASN A 16 2.76 13.68 4.40
CA ASN A 16 2.96 13.21 5.78
C ASN A 16 2.98 11.68 5.86
N PHE A 17 2.24 10.97 5.00
CA PHE A 17 2.31 9.52 4.96
C PHE A 17 3.70 9.02 4.53
N THR A 18 4.30 9.62 3.51
CA THR A 18 5.68 9.33 3.08
C THR A 18 6.68 9.63 4.20
N LEU A 19 6.56 10.79 4.86
CA LEU A 19 7.43 11.18 5.96
C LEU A 19 7.30 10.24 7.17
N MET A 20 6.09 9.81 7.49
CA MET A 20 5.82 8.83 8.53
C MET A 20 6.51 7.50 8.21
N LEU A 21 6.35 6.97 7.00
CA LEU A 21 6.98 5.71 6.59
C LEU A 21 8.51 5.79 6.66
N LYS A 22 9.09 6.91 6.20
CA LYS A 22 10.53 7.18 6.34
C LYS A 22 10.95 7.13 7.82
N ALA A 23 10.26 7.88 8.68
CA ALA A 23 10.58 7.94 10.10
C ALA A 23 10.47 6.57 10.79
N VAL A 24 9.40 5.80 10.50
CA VAL A 24 9.24 4.44 11.05
C VAL A 24 10.36 3.52 10.56
N ARG A 25 10.69 3.54 9.27
CA ARG A 25 11.78 2.73 8.70
C ARG A 25 13.11 3.01 9.39
N GLU A 26 13.47 4.29 9.55
CA GLU A 26 14.71 4.71 10.22
C GLU A 26 14.78 4.18 11.67
N ARG A 27 13.67 4.23 12.41
CA ARG A 27 13.60 3.72 13.79
C ARG A 27 13.66 2.20 13.85
N LEU A 28 12.98 1.49 12.96
CA LEU A 28 13.04 0.02 12.89
C LEU A 28 14.43 -0.48 12.47
N ASP A 29 15.13 0.24 11.60
CA ASP A 29 16.52 -0.07 11.22
C ASP A 29 17.49 0.17 12.37
N ALA A 30 17.31 1.26 13.13
CA ALA A 30 18.08 1.51 14.34
C ALA A 30 17.85 0.40 15.38
N LEU A 31 16.59 0.03 15.63
CA LEU A 31 16.26 -1.02 16.58
C LEU A 31 16.79 -2.39 16.15
N SER A 32 16.72 -2.71 14.85
CA SER A 32 17.31 -3.94 14.30
C SER A 32 18.82 -4.01 14.58
N ARG A 33 19.54 -2.89 14.39
CA ARG A 33 20.98 -2.78 14.69
C ARG A 33 21.27 -2.96 16.18
N THR A 34 20.55 -2.26 17.05
CA THR A 34 20.70 -2.36 18.52
C THR A 34 20.47 -3.78 19.01
N ASN A 35 19.44 -4.45 18.49
CA ASN A 35 19.08 -5.81 18.88
C ASN A 35 19.84 -6.89 18.09
N ARG A 36 20.84 -6.50 17.28
CA ARG A 36 21.67 -7.39 16.44
C ARG A 36 20.86 -8.29 15.49
N ARG A 37 19.64 -7.88 15.12
CA ARG A 37 18.80 -8.57 14.13
C ARG A 37 19.34 -8.27 12.72
N ARG A 38 19.61 -9.31 11.93
CA ARG A 38 20.27 -9.18 10.62
C ARG A 38 19.55 -10.01 9.55
N LYS A 39 19.77 -9.66 8.28
CA LYS A 39 19.21 -10.35 7.11
C LYS A 39 17.67 -10.46 7.25
N THR A 40 17.14 -11.68 7.20
CA THR A 40 15.70 -11.99 7.28
C THR A 40 15.12 -11.77 8.67
N ASP A 41 15.95 -11.63 9.71
CA ASP A 41 15.48 -11.39 11.07
C ASP A 41 15.25 -9.91 11.39
N ARG A 42 15.61 -8.97 10.48
CA ARG A 42 15.41 -7.52 10.72
C ARG A 42 13.91 -7.19 10.91
N TYR A 43 13.60 -6.15 11.67
CA TYR A 43 12.22 -5.66 11.76
C TYR A 43 11.73 -5.17 10.38
N THR A 44 10.61 -5.72 9.93
CA THR A 44 9.99 -5.39 8.64
C THR A 44 8.96 -4.28 8.80
N LEU A 45 8.70 -3.57 7.69
CA LEU A 45 7.64 -2.57 7.58
C LEU A 45 6.88 -2.84 6.28
N SER A 46 5.57 -3.05 6.36
CA SER A 46 4.72 -3.18 5.18
C SER A 46 3.51 -2.27 5.29
N ILE A 47 2.81 -2.07 4.18
CA ILE A 47 1.57 -1.30 4.11
C ILE A 47 0.52 -2.05 3.29
N ALA A 48 -0.74 -1.71 3.51
CA ALA A 48 -1.84 -2.09 2.63
C ALA A 48 -2.19 -0.91 1.71
N THR A 49 -2.46 -1.17 0.44
CA THR A 49 -2.71 -0.12 -0.56
C THR A 49 -3.89 -0.45 -1.47
N ALA A 50 -4.51 0.59 -2.02
CA ALA A 50 -5.55 0.48 -3.03
C ALA A 50 -5.06 1.04 -4.37
N GLY A 51 -5.77 0.75 -5.46
CA GLY A 51 -5.53 1.33 -6.78
C GLY A 51 -6.24 2.67 -7.00
N GLY A 52 -6.22 3.14 -8.24
CA GLY A 52 -6.99 4.30 -8.69
C GLY A 52 -6.66 5.58 -7.93
N ARG A 53 -7.69 6.26 -7.39
CA ARG A 53 -7.57 7.56 -6.70
C ARG A 53 -6.65 7.52 -5.47
N TYR A 54 -6.34 6.35 -4.93
CA TYR A 54 -5.35 6.23 -3.86
C TYR A 54 -3.99 6.82 -4.28
N PHE A 55 -3.56 6.58 -5.52
CA PHE A 55 -2.29 7.09 -6.07
C PHE A 55 -2.27 8.62 -6.21
N GLU A 56 -3.42 9.26 -6.39
CA GLU A 56 -3.49 10.72 -6.42
C GLU A 56 -3.20 11.31 -5.03
N ARG A 57 -3.46 10.54 -3.98
CA ARG A 57 -3.45 10.96 -2.57
C ARG A 57 -2.25 10.46 -1.79
N THR A 58 -1.36 9.67 -2.39
CA THR A 58 -0.10 9.18 -1.82
C THR A 58 1.03 9.37 -2.82
N GLU A 59 2.29 9.32 -2.36
CA GLU A 59 3.47 9.39 -3.23
C GLU A 59 4.00 7.97 -3.51
N MET A 60 3.21 7.12 -4.19
CA MET A 60 3.53 5.71 -4.42
C MET A 60 4.87 5.47 -5.14
N ASP A 61 5.27 6.42 -5.98
CA ASP A 61 6.54 6.51 -6.70
C ASP A 61 7.75 6.82 -5.80
N ARG A 62 7.51 7.26 -4.56
CA ARG A 62 8.56 7.65 -3.61
C ARG A 62 8.54 6.79 -2.35
N LEU A 63 7.36 6.54 -1.78
CA LEU A 63 7.23 5.92 -0.48
C LEU A 63 7.61 4.43 -0.46
N HIS A 64 7.57 3.77 -1.63
CA HIS A 64 7.79 2.32 -1.74
C HIS A 64 9.21 1.89 -1.36
N VAL A 65 10.17 2.82 -1.29
CA VAL A 65 11.53 2.55 -0.83
C VAL A 65 11.61 2.27 0.67
N TYR A 66 10.66 2.79 1.45
CA TYR A 66 10.65 2.67 2.91
C TYR A 66 9.97 1.39 3.43
N VAL A 67 9.25 0.67 2.58
CA VAL A 67 8.53 -0.56 2.96
C VAL A 67 9.22 -1.78 2.37
N ASP A 68 9.15 -2.91 3.06
CA ASP A 68 9.64 -4.21 2.62
C ASP A 68 8.80 -4.74 1.46
N TRP A 69 7.48 -4.75 1.62
CA TRP A 69 6.49 -5.14 0.62
C TRP A 69 5.18 -4.36 0.83
N ILE A 70 4.29 -4.48 -0.14
CA ILE A 70 2.98 -3.84 -0.21
C ILE A 70 1.94 -4.94 -0.40
N ASN A 71 1.00 -5.01 0.53
CA ASN A 71 -0.18 -5.85 0.42
C ASN A 71 -1.23 -5.07 -0.38
N MET A 72 -1.48 -5.50 -1.61
CA MET A 72 -2.48 -4.87 -2.46
C MET A 72 -3.86 -5.36 -2.04
N MET A 73 -4.75 -4.43 -1.71
CA MET A 73 -6.14 -4.74 -1.39
C MET A 73 -6.93 -4.97 -2.68
N THR A 74 -6.59 -6.03 -3.42
CA THR A 74 -7.20 -6.44 -4.70
C THR A 74 -8.55 -7.12 -4.53
N TYR A 75 -9.40 -6.47 -3.74
CA TYR A 75 -10.75 -6.87 -3.41
C TYR A 75 -11.60 -5.61 -3.19
N ASP A 76 -12.89 -5.79 -2.88
CA ASP A 76 -13.88 -4.71 -2.75
C ASP A 76 -14.04 -3.86 -4.02
N PHE A 77 -13.76 -4.42 -5.21
CA PHE A 77 -13.98 -3.76 -6.48
C PHE A 77 -15.47 -3.49 -6.77
N PHE A 78 -16.31 -4.40 -6.31
CA PHE A 78 -17.76 -4.28 -6.28
C PHE A 78 -18.21 -4.57 -4.86
N THR A 79 -19.09 -3.73 -4.33
CA THR A 79 -19.60 -3.78 -2.96
C THR A 79 -21.11 -3.60 -2.95
N SER A 80 -21.75 -3.72 -1.78
CA SER A 80 -23.19 -3.46 -1.63
C SER A 80 -23.61 -2.05 -2.06
N GLY A 81 -22.69 -1.07 -2.08
CA GLY A 81 -22.95 0.28 -2.57
C GLY A 81 -22.81 0.45 -4.09
N SER A 82 -22.48 -0.61 -4.84
CA SER A 82 -22.30 -0.55 -6.29
C SER A 82 -23.65 -0.53 -7.02
N LYS A 83 -23.74 0.21 -8.13
CA LYS A 83 -24.98 0.33 -8.93
C LYS A 83 -25.38 -0.98 -9.62
N THR A 84 -24.40 -1.83 -9.91
CA THR A 84 -24.56 -3.12 -10.56
C THR A 84 -23.80 -4.18 -9.79
N THR A 85 -24.18 -5.44 -9.96
CA THR A 85 -23.39 -6.58 -9.47
C THR A 85 -22.10 -6.72 -10.26
N GLY A 86 -21.11 -7.38 -9.65
CA GLY A 86 -19.82 -7.66 -10.27
C GLY A 86 -18.91 -8.45 -9.34
N HIS A 87 -17.78 -8.90 -9.85
CA HIS A 87 -16.80 -9.66 -9.08
C HIS A 87 -16.02 -8.74 -8.13
N HIS A 88 -16.18 -8.91 -6.81
CA HIS A 88 -15.49 -8.07 -5.84
C HIS A 88 -13.97 -8.27 -5.80
N ALA A 89 -13.45 -9.40 -6.28
CA ALA A 89 -12.03 -9.76 -6.27
C ALA A 89 -11.57 -10.47 -7.56
N ALA A 90 -12.04 -10.01 -8.73
CA ALA A 90 -11.61 -10.60 -10.00
C ALA A 90 -10.10 -10.42 -10.25
N LEU A 91 -9.43 -11.49 -10.68
CA LEU A 91 -8.04 -11.42 -11.14
C LEU A 91 -7.93 -10.54 -12.39
N PHE A 92 -8.75 -10.82 -13.41
CA PHE A 92 -8.85 -10.02 -14.64
C PHE A 92 -10.25 -9.41 -14.79
N PRO A 93 -10.37 -8.14 -15.22
CA PRO A 93 -9.28 -7.18 -15.44
C PRO A 93 -8.82 -6.46 -14.15
N SER A 94 -9.43 -6.72 -12.99
CA SER A 94 -9.31 -5.84 -11.83
C SER A 94 -7.95 -5.91 -11.11
N ALA A 95 -7.57 -7.05 -10.54
CA ALA A 95 -6.30 -7.18 -9.82
C ALA A 95 -5.09 -6.99 -10.75
N ASP A 96 -5.19 -7.44 -12.00
CA ASP A 96 -4.20 -7.24 -13.06
C ASP A 96 -3.99 -5.75 -13.40
N ALA A 97 -5.08 -5.00 -13.63
CA ALA A 97 -4.98 -3.56 -13.88
C ALA A 97 -4.37 -2.81 -12.68
N MET A 98 -4.77 -3.18 -11.46
CA MET A 98 -4.18 -2.59 -10.25
C MET A 98 -2.69 -2.94 -10.13
N THR A 99 -2.28 -4.16 -10.46
CA THR A 99 -0.87 -4.58 -10.48
C THR A 99 -0.07 -3.76 -11.50
N THR A 100 -0.60 -3.60 -12.71
CA THR A 100 -0.01 -2.77 -13.76
C THR A 100 0.18 -1.33 -13.31
N GLN A 101 -0.79 -0.73 -12.61
CA GLN A 101 -0.68 0.62 -12.05
C GLN A 101 0.47 0.73 -11.02
N HIS A 102 0.63 -0.27 -10.14
CA HIS A 102 1.70 -0.28 -9.15
C HIS A 102 3.08 -0.41 -9.80
N LEU A 103 3.20 -1.27 -10.80
CA LEU A 103 4.42 -1.43 -11.59
C LEU A 103 4.78 -0.13 -12.33
N ALA A 104 3.79 0.55 -12.92
CA ALA A 104 3.99 1.81 -13.63
C ALA A 104 4.50 2.95 -12.73
N ALA A 105 4.22 2.89 -11.42
CA ALA A 105 4.79 3.81 -10.43
C ALA A 105 6.24 3.48 -10.02
N GLY A 106 6.88 2.48 -10.63
CA GLY A 106 8.27 2.08 -10.35
C GLY A 106 8.42 1.12 -9.17
N ILE A 107 7.31 0.59 -8.64
CA ILE A 107 7.36 -0.37 -7.54
C ILE A 107 7.86 -1.72 -8.09
N PRO A 108 8.94 -2.31 -7.54
CA PRO A 108 9.43 -3.59 -8.01
C PRO A 108 8.41 -4.71 -7.79
N ALA A 109 8.19 -5.57 -8.79
CA ALA A 109 7.23 -6.69 -8.72
C ALA A 109 7.42 -7.57 -7.47
N ARG A 110 8.67 -7.82 -7.06
CA ARG A 110 9.00 -8.59 -5.84
C ARG A 110 8.49 -7.99 -4.52
N LYS A 111 8.04 -6.73 -4.53
CA LYS A 111 7.45 -6.05 -3.37
C LYS A 111 5.92 -6.09 -3.39
N LEU A 112 5.28 -6.56 -4.46
CA LEU A 112 3.83 -6.56 -4.59
C LEU A 112 3.25 -7.91 -4.17
N VAL A 113 2.29 -7.89 -3.26
CA VAL A 113 1.56 -9.07 -2.78
C VAL A 113 0.09 -8.89 -3.14
N ILE A 114 -0.47 -9.79 -3.95
CA ILE A 114 -1.88 -9.80 -4.34
C ILE A 114 -2.73 -10.30 -3.15
N GLY A 115 -3.80 -9.57 -2.83
CA GLY A 115 -4.75 -9.94 -1.78
C GLY A 115 -5.92 -10.77 -2.30
N VAL A 116 -6.36 -11.76 -1.51
CA VAL A 116 -7.53 -12.60 -1.78
C VAL A 116 -8.43 -12.58 -0.54
N PRO A 117 -9.74 -12.30 -0.69
CA PRO A 117 -10.70 -12.29 0.43
C PRO A 117 -11.20 -13.71 0.77
N PHE A 118 -11.56 -13.95 2.04
CA PHE A 118 -12.08 -15.22 2.57
C PHE A 118 -13.52 -15.09 3.06
#